data_AF-A0A1Q4I260-F1
#
_entry.id   AF-A0A1Q4I260-F1
#
_cell.length_a   1.000
_cell.length_b   1.000
_cell.length_c   1.000
_cell.angle_alpha   90.00
_cell.angle_beta   90.00
_cell.angle_gamma   90.00
#
_symmetry.space_group_name_H-M   'P 1'
#
loop_
_entity.id
_entity.type
_entity.pdbx_description
1 polymer ?
#
loop_
_entity_poly.entity_id
_entity_poly.type
_entity_poly.pdbx_seq_one_letter_code
_entity_poly.pdbx_strand_id
1 'polypeptide(L)' 'MASRSALLERYARVSNRRVEDIDYYVILAKWKMAIVLEQSIQRAGGSAMLPALGTMAVEQMALAAELAETTDYSG' A
#
# COMPACT_ATOMS: atom_id res chain seq x y z
N MET A 1 12.97 -9.79 -10.98
CA MET A 1 12.35 -10.02 -9.67
C MET A 1 11.43 -11.24 -9.77
N ALA A 2 11.21 -11.98 -8.68
CA ALA A 2 10.20 -13.05 -8.67
C ALA A 2 8.79 -12.46 -8.90
N SER A 3 7.88 -13.24 -9.50
CA SER A 3 6.49 -12.81 -9.66
C SER A 3 5.79 -12.66 -8.30
N ARG A 4 4.71 -11.87 -8.29
CA ARG A 4 3.86 -11.72 -7.10
C ARG A 4 3.36 -13.07 -6.59
N SER A 5 2.87 -13.93 -7.49
CA SER A 5 2.35 -15.26 -7.15
C SER A 5 3.42 -16.13 -6.47
N ALA A 6 4.64 -16.16 -7.02
CA ALA A 6 5.74 -16.94 -6.45
C ALA A 6 6.17 -16.44 -5.06
N LEU A 7 6.11 -15.13 -4.83
CA LEU A 7 6.38 -14.56 -3.51
C LEU A 7 5.31 -14.93 -2.48
N LEU A 8 4.03 -14.87 -2.86
CA LEU A 8 2.92 -15.21 -1.98
C LEU A 8 2.89 -16.71 -1.66
N GLU A 9 3.11 -17.57 -2.64
CA GLU A 9 3.21 -19.02 -2.45
C GLU A 9 4.33 -19.36 -1.46
N ARG A 10 5.52 -18.77 -1.66
CA ARG A 10 6.65 -18.97 -0.74
C ARG A 10 6.33 -18.44 0.65
N TYR A 11 5.72 -17.26 0.77
CA TYR A 11 5.36 -16.67 2.06
C TYR A 11 4.35 -17.54 2.81
N ALA A 12 3.28 -17.98 2.15
CA ALA A 12 2.27 -18.87 2.72
C ALA A 12 2.90 -20.17 3.23
N ARG A 13 3.74 -20.81 2.40
CA ARG A 13 4.43 -22.06 2.75
C ARG A 13 5.37 -21.92 3.95
N VAL A 14 6.13 -20.83 4.03
CA VAL A 14 7.12 -20.62 5.11
C VAL A 14 6.47 -20.14 6.40
N SER A 15 5.46 -19.28 6.31
CA SER A 15 4.81 -18.67 7.48
C SER A 15 3.58 -19.42 8.00
N ASN A 16 3.07 -20.40 7.22
CA ASN A 16 1.79 -21.06 7.47
C ASN A 16 0.62 -20.07 7.61
N ARG A 17 0.64 -19.00 6.80
CA ARG A 17 -0.40 -17.97 6.79
C ARG A 17 -1.17 -18.00 5.48
N ARG A 18 -2.47 -17.73 5.61
CA ARG A 18 -3.40 -17.46 4.51
C ARG A 18 -3.05 -16.15 3.80
N VAL A 19 -3.21 -16.13 2.48
CA VAL A 19 -2.86 -14.98 1.61
C VAL A 19 -3.91 -14.71 0.55
N GLU A 20 -5.09 -15.32 0.63
CA GLU A 20 -6.16 -15.20 -0.36
C GLU A 20 -6.64 -13.75 -0.46
N ASP A 21 -6.79 -13.07 0.68
CA ASP A 21 -7.24 -11.67 0.76
C ASP A 21 -6.07 -10.68 0.79
N ILE A 22 -4.91 -11.02 0.25
CA ILE A 22 -3.71 -10.16 0.35
C ILE A 22 -3.93 -8.77 -0.26
N ASP A 23 -4.79 -8.65 -1.27
CA ASP A 23 -5.12 -7.38 -1.92
C ASP A 23 -5.75 -6.40 -0.92
N TYR A 24 -6.62 -6.86 -0.02
CA TYR A 24 -7.17 -6.07 1.09
C TYR A 24 -6.05 -5.37 1.88
N TYR A 25 -5.05 -6.15 2.27
CA TYR A 25 -3.94 -5.65 3.09
C TYR A 25 -3.01 -4.72 2.31
N VAL A 26 -2.84 -4.94 1.00
CA VAL A 26 -2.09 -4.03 0.13
C VAL A 26 -2.82 -2.70 -0.03
N ILE A 27 -4.14 -2.72 -0.23
CA ILE A 27 -4.98 -1.51 -0.29
C ILE A 27 -4.87 -0.74 1.03
N LEU A 28 -5.05 -1.42 2.16
CA LEU A 28 -4.94 -0.81 3.48
C LEU A 28 -3.54 -0.23 3.73
N ALA A 29 -2.48 -0.92 3.30
CA ALA A 29 -1.11 -0.44 3.44
C ALA A 29 -0.86 0.83 2.61
N LYS A 30 -1.38 0.91 1.37
CA LYS A 30 -1.28 2.10 0.52
C LYS A 30 -2.03 3.29 1.12
N TRP A 31 -3.28 3.09 1.51
CA TRP A 31 -4.09 4.10 2.20
C TRP A 31 -3.39 4.60 3.47
N LYS A 32 -2.89 3.68 4.31
CA LYS A 32 -2.18 4.03 5.54
C LYS A 32 -0.88 4.79 5.26
N MET A 33 -0.16 4.42 4.20
CA MET A 33 1.05 5.12 3.80
C MET A 33 0.76 6.57 3.39
N ALA A 34 -0.31 6.81 2.63
CA ALA A 34 -0.74 8.17 2.28
C ALA A 34 -0.97 9.03 3.53
N ILE A 35 -1.68 8.50 4.54
CA ILE A 35 -1.92 9.20 5.81
C ILE A 35 -0.63 9.49 6.57
N VAL A 36 0.30 8.52 6.61
CA VAL A 36 1.61 8.72 7.25
C VAL A 36 2.41 9.82 6.56
N LEU A 37 2.33 9.91 5.22
CA LEU A 37 2.98 10.96 4.44
C LEU A 37 2.37 12.33 4.75
N GLU A 38 1.03 12.45 4.79
CA GLU A 38 0.34 13.68 5.18
C GLU A 38 0.72 14.15 6.59
N GLN A 39 0.78 13.23 7.55
CA GLN A 39 1.20 13.56 8.91
C GLN A 39 2.68 13.97 8.98
N SER A 40 3.52 13.46 8.08
CA SER A 40 4.92 13.85 7.98
C SER A 40 5.06 15.27 7.44
N ILE A 41 4.24 15.64 6.44
CA ILE A 41 4.17 17.00 5.89
C ILE A 41 3.81 18.02 6.98
N GLN A 42 2.76 17.75 7.77
CA GLN A 42 2.31 18.65 8.84
C GLN A 42 3.39 18.91 9.90
N ARG A 43 4.31 17.97 10.12
CA ARG A 43 5.37 18.05 11.14
C ARG A 43 6.70 18.59 10.60
N ALA A 44 6.90 18.64 9.29
CA ALA A 44 8.22 18.90 8.70
C ALA A 44 8.64 20.38 8.62
N GLY A 45 7.81 21.33 9.08
CA GLY A 45 8.22 22.71 9.38
C GLY A 45 8.89 23.49 8.24
N GLY A 46 8.61 23.19 6.97
CA GLY A 46 9.19 23.88 5.80
C GLY A 46 10.31 23.14 5.07
N SER A 47 10.45 21.82 5.24
CA SER A 47 11.40 20.99 4.48
C SER A 47 11.21 21.09 2.96
N ALA A 48 12.32 21.12 2.20
CA ALA A 48 12.30 21.10 0.73
C ALA A 48 11.69 19.82 0.14
N MET A 49 11.55 18.75 0.94
CA MET A 49 10.94 17.48 0.53
C MET A 49 9.40 17.51 0.57
N LEU A 50 8.79 18.56 1.14
CA LEU A 50 7.34 18.66 1.32
C LEU A 50 6.51 18.46 0.03
N PRO A 51 6.87 19.07 -1.12
CA PRO A 51 6.11 18.87 -2.35
C PRO A 51 6.13 17.41 -2.81
N ALA A 52 7.29 16.75 -2.74
CA ALA A 52 7.45 15.35 -3.15
C ALA A 52 6.62 14.41 -2.26
N LEU A 53 6.62 14.63 -0.93
CA LEU A 53 5.77 13.86 -0.01
C LEU A 53 4.28 14.05 -0.32
N GLY A 54 3.87 15.26 -0.71
CA GLY A 54 2.49 15.56 -1.11
C GLY A 54 2.07 14.79 -2.36
N THR A 55 2.90 14.80 -3.40
CA THR A 55 2.67 14.00 -4.62
C THR A 55 2.57 12.51 -4.30
N MET A 56 3.51 11.97 -3.51
CA MET A 56 3.51 10.57 -3.12
C MET A 56 2.24 10.17 -2.33
N ALA A 57 1.73 11.05 -1.47
CA ALA A 57 0.51 10.78 -0.71
C ALA A 57 -0.70 10.57 -1.64
N VAL A 58 -0.86 11.47 -2.63
CA VAL A 58 -1.94 11.37 -3.64
C VAL A 58 -1.77 10.11 -4.49
N GLU A 59 -0.55 9.81 -4.94
CA GLU A 59 -0.25 8.60 -5.71
C GLU A 59 -0.59 7.32 -4.93
N GLN A 60 -0.23 7.24 -3.64
CA GLN A 60 -0.58 6.08 -2.82
C GLN A 60 -2.10 5.92 -2.69
N MET A 61 -2.84 7.02 -2.54
CA MET A 61 -4.29 6.98 -2.44
C MET A 61 -4.94 6.54 -3.75
N ALA A 62 -4.45 7.04 -4.90
CA ALA A 62 -4.90 6.63 -6.22
C ALA A 62 -4.66 5.14 -6.47
N LEU A 63 -3.46 4.64 -6.16
CA LEU A 63 -3.14 3.21 -6.30
C LEU A 63 -3.95 2.32 -5.35
N ALA A 64 -4.35 2.83 -4.18
CA ALA A 64 -5.24 2.11 -3.29
C ALA A 64 -6.64 2.00 -3.90
N ALA A 65 -7.16 3.09 -4.46
CA ALA A 65 -8.47 3.12 -5.11
C ALA A 65 -8.52 2.23 -6.36
N GLU A 66 -7.52 2.31 -7.24
CA GLU A 66 -7.45 1.50 -8.47
C GLU A 66 -7.41 -0.01 -8.14
N LEU A 67 -6.62 -0.41 -7.13
CA LEU A 67 -6.58 -1.79 -6.71
C LEU A 67 -7.91 -2.21 -6.07
N ALA A 68 -8.53 -1.35 -5.25
CA ALA A 68 -9.82 -1.65 -4.65
C ALA A 68 -10.95 -1.81 -5.69
N GLU A 69 -10.90 -1.06 -6.80
CA GLU A 69 -11.87 -1.15 -7.90
C GLU A 69 -11.70 -2.44 -8.73
N THR A 70 -10.48 -2.96 -8.81
CA THR A 70 -10.14 -4.13 -9.66
C THR A 70 -10.05 -5.45 -8.88
N THR A 71 -10.09 -5.40 -7.55
CA THR A 71 -10.10 -6.58 -6.67
C THR A 71 -11.53 -7.02 -6.36
N ASP A 72 -11.84 -8.28 -6.67
CA ASP A 72 -13.04 -8.95 -6.17
C ASP A 72 -12.78 -9.61 -4.82
N TYR A 73 -13.65 -9.35 -3.84
CA TYR A 73 -13.60 -9.99 -2.52
C TYR A 73 -14.52 -11.21 -2.50
N SER A 74 -13.95 -12.38 -2.18
CA SER A 74 -14.74 -13.56 -1.82
C SER A 74 -14.95 -13.54 -0.30
N GLY A 75 -16.05 -12.91 0.12
CA GLY A 75 -16.50 -12.88 1.52
C GLY A 75 -16.95 -14.23 2.04
#